data_AF-A0A973JDM8-F1
#
_entry.id   AF-A0A973JDM8-F1
#
_cell.length_a   1.000
_cell.length_b   1.000
_cell.length_c   1.000
_cell.angle_alpha   90.00
_cell.angle_beta   90.00
_cell.angle_gamma   90.00
#
_symmetry.space_group_name_H-M   'P 1'
#
loop_
_entity.id
_entity.type
_entity.pdbx_description
1 polymer ?
#
loop_
_entity_poly.entity_id
_entity_poly.type
_entity_poly.pdbx_seq_one_letter_code
_entity_poly.pdbx_strand_id
1 'polypeptide(L)'
;ALWHHGHPPLWTLMAYLFATFFATGILFGNLNALAMESLGNIAGIGAGVVGSLSTFISLIAGTAIGQSYNGTVLPLTAGFFMLSLASLGAMRWAEK
;
A
#
# COMPACT_ATOMS: atom_id res chain seq x y z
N ALA A 1 -2.39 0.28 19.14
CA ALA A 1 -2.80 1.69 19.03
C ALA A 1 -3.83 2.10 20.09
N LEU A 2 -4.91 1.32 20.26
CA LEU A 2 -5.98 1.62 21.24
C LEU A 2 -5.55 1.54 22.71
N TRP A 3 -4.58 0.69 23.05
CA TRP A 3 -4.10 0.51 24.43
C TRP A 3 -3.08 1.57 24.91
N HIS A 4 -2.48 2.34 23.98
CA HIS A 4 -1.42 3.32 24.28
C HIS A 4 -1.84 4.76 24.01
N HIS A 5 -3.14 5.08 24.09
CA HIS A 5 -3.68 6.42 23.80
C HIS A 5 -3.23 7.00 22.44
N GLY A 6 -3.03 6.16 21.42
CA GLY A 6 -2.60 6.60 20.09
C GLY A 6 -1.10 6.84 19.92
N HIS A 7 -0.29 6.61 20.96
CA HIS A 7 1.17 6.78 20.95
C HIS A 7 1.88 5.48 21.40
N PRO A 8 1.94 4.44 20.54
CA PRO A 8 2.70 3.24 20.88
C PRO A 8 4.20 3.55 21.02
N PRO A 9 4.94 2.77 21.82
CA PRO A 9 6.39 2.89 21.89
C PRO A 9 7.02 2.67 20.51
N LEU A 10 8.10 3.40 20.23
CA LEU A 10 8.77 3.43 18.92
C LEU A 10 9.08 2.03 18.38
N TRP A 11 9.53 1.13 19.25
CA TRP A 11 9.85 -0.26 18.89
C TRP A 11 8.66 -1.03 18.31
N THR A 12 7.46 -0.86 18.88
CA THR A 12 6.25 -1.52 18.38
C THR A 12 5.83 -0.95 17.03
N LEU A 13 5.95 0.37 16.85
CA LEU A 13 5.69 1.01 15.56
C LEU A 13 6.67 0.52 14.49
N MET A 14 7.97 0.46 14.82
CA MET A 14 9.01 -0.04 13.92
C MET A 14 8.77 -1.49 13.52
N ALA A 15 8.45 -2.38 14.47
CA ALA A 15 8.15 -3.78 14.18
C ALA A 15 6.93 -3.92 13.25
N TYR A 16 5.89 -3.11 13.48
CA TYR A 16 4.71 -3.08 12.63
C TYR A 16 5.01 -2.58 11.20
N LEU A 17 5.72 -1.46 11.06
CA LEU A 17 6.14 -0.93 9.75
C LEU A 17 7.05 -1.91 9.02
N PHE A 18 7.99 -2.54 9.74
CA PHE A 18 8.88 -3.54 9.17
C PHE A 18 8.11 -4.71 8.56
N ALA A 19 7.21 -5.33 9.33
CA ALA A 19 6.39 -6.44 8.83
C ALA A 19 5.52 -6.03 7.63
N THR A 20 4.92 -4.84 7.69
CA THR A 20 4.06 -4.31 6.64
C THR A 20 4.86 -4.07 5.34
N PHE A 21 5.96 -3.33 5.41
CA PHE A 21 6.78 -3.03 4.24
C PHE A 21 7.54 -4.23 3.71
N PHE A 22 7.92 -5.19 4.57
CA PHE A 22 8.50 -6.45 4.13
C PHE A 22 7.52 -7.24 3.25
N ALA A 23 6.27 -7.43 3.72
CA ALA A 23 5.24 -8.11 2.94
C ALA A 23 4.90 -7.36 1.64
N THR A 24 4.74 -6.03 1.72
CA THR A 24 4.50 -5.18 0.54
C THR A 24 5.65 -5.28 -0.46
N GLY A 25 6.91 -5.32 -0.01
CA GLY A 25 8.08 -5.45 -0.89
C GLY A 25 8.07 -6.74 -1.70
N ILE A 26 7.75 -7.87 -1.07
CA ILE A 26 7.62 -9.17 -1.76
C ILE A 26 6.48 -9.10 -2.79
N LEU A 27 5.33 -8.52 -2.41
CA LEU A 27 4.16 -8.45 -3.27
C LEU A 27 4.39 -7.53 -4.48
N PHE A 28 5.05 -6.38 -4.27
CA PHE A 28 5.27 -5.36 -5.31
C PHE A 28 6.10 -5.89 -6.48
N GLY A 29 7.14 -6.68 -6.22
CA GLY A 29 7.94 -7.32 -7.26
C GLY A 29 7.13 -8.36 -8.05
N ASN A 30 6.46 -9.26 -7.34
CA ASN A 30 5.72 -10.37 -7.96
C ASN A 30 4.52 -9.88 -8.78
N LEU A 31 3.73 -8.94 -8.27
CA LEU A 31 2.56 -8.40 -8.99
C LEU A 31 2.97 -7.58 -10.21
N ASN A 32 4.07 -6.81 -10.13
CA ASN A 32 4.57 -6.08 -11.30
C ASN A 32 5.07 -7.05 -12.38
N ALA A 33 5.76 -8.13 -12.01
CA ALA A 33 6.18 -9.15 -12.96
C ALA A 33 4.97 -9.84 -13.63
N LEU A 34 3.99 -10.27 -12.84
CA LEU A 34 2.74 -10.88 -13.33
C LEU A 34 1.97 -9.96 -14.29
N ALA A 35 1.86 -8.67 -13.95
CA ALA A 35 1.20 -7.70 -14.82
C ALA A 35 1.93 -7.55 -16.16
N MET A 36 3.27 -7.51 -16.14
CA MET A 36 4.08 -7.35 -17.35
C MET A 36 4.18 -8.62 -18.20
N GLU A 37 3.97 -9.80 -17.63
CA GLU A 37 3.97 -11.08 -18.36
C GLU A 37 2.96 -11.05 -19.53
N SER A 38 1.75 -10.54 -19.29
CA SER A 38 0.69 -10.42 -20.32
C SER A 38 0.98 -9.39 -21.41
N LEU A 39 1.82 -8.38 -21.13
CA LEU A 39 2.11 -7.28 -22.06
C LEU A 39 3.24 -7.60 -23.04
N GLY A 40 4.12 -8.56 -22.74
CA GLY A 40 5.18 -9.01 -23.65
C GLY A 40 5.98 -7.85 -24.28
N ASN A 41 5.88 -7.69 -25.60
CA ASN A 41 6.62 -6.68 -26.37
C ASN A 41 6.32 -5.21 -25.97
N ILE A 42 5.19 -4.94 -25.31
CA ILE A 42 4.80 -3.60 -24.83
C ILE A 42 4.98 -3.42 -23.32
N ALA A 43 5.63 -4.37 -22.63
CA ALA A 43 5.86 -4.31 -21.18
C ALA A 43 6.59 -3.03 -20.74
N GLY A 44 7.52 -2.51 -21.55
CA GLY A 44 8.24 -1.26 -21.22
C GLY A 44 7.33 -0.03 -21.15
N ILE A 45 6.43 0.14 -22.13
CA ILE A 45 5.46 1.25 -22.14
C ILE A 45 4.42 1.03 -21.04
N GLY A 46 3.96 -0.22 -20.88
CA GLY A 46 3.03 -0.61 -19.83
C GLY A 46 3.55 -0.33 -18.42
N ALA A 47 4.80 -0.64 -18.13
CA ALA A 47 5.42 -0.36 -16.84
C ALA A 47 5.43 1.14 -16.50
N GLY A 48 5.65 2.02 -17.49
CA GLY A 48 5.59 3.48 -17.30
C GLY A 48 4.18 3.96 -16.98
N VAL A 49 3.17 3.43 -17.67
CA VAL A 49 1.75 3.76 -17.41
C VAL A 49 1.31 3.24 -16.04
N VAL A 50 1.63 1.99 -15.69
CA VAL A 50 1.32 1.41 -14.38
C VAL A 50 2.01 2.19 -13.26
N GLY A 51 3.30 2.55 -13.43
CA GLY A 51 4.05 3.32 -12.44
C GLY A 51 3.49 4.73 -12.23
N SER A 52 3.13 5.44 -13.31
CA SER A 52 2.54 6.77 -13.22
C SER A 52 1.15 6.75 -12.59
N LEU A 53 0.28 5.82 -12.99
CA LEU A 53 -1.04 5.64 -12.39
C LEU A 53 -0.96 5.23 -10.92
N SER A 54 -0.09 4.27 -10.58
CA SER A 54 0.13 3.85 -9.19
C SER A 54 0.59 5.02 -8.32
N THR A 55 1.50 5.85 -8.83
CA THR A 55 1.97 7.05 -8.11
C THR A 55 0.85 8.07 -7.93
N PHE A 56 0.04 8.30 -8.96
CA PHE A 56 -1.09 9.21 -8.90
C PHE A 56 -2.15 8.77 -7.88
N ILE A 57 -2.53 7.49 -7.90
CA ILE A 57 -3.46 6.91 -6.92
C ILE A 57 -2.87 6.99 -5.51
N SER A 58 -1.59 6.64 -5.36
CA SER A 58 -0.86 6.71 -4.10
C SER A 58 -0.80 8.13 -3.54
N LEU A 59 -0.64 9.14 -4.40
CA LEU A 59 -0.64 10.55 -4.02
C LEU A 59 -1.99 10.96 -3.42
N ILE A 60 -3.10 10.60 -4.07
CA ILE A 60 -4.45 10.94 -3.59
C ILE A 60 -4.71 10.25 -2.24
N ALA A 61 -4.48 8.94 -2.16
CA ALA A 61 -4.71 8.16 -0.95
C ALA A 61 -3.80 8.61 0.20
N GLY A 62 -2.51 8.81 -0.07
CA GLY A 62 -1.52 9.27 0.88
C GLY A 62 -1.82 10.67 1.40
N THR A 63 -2.27 11.58 0.53
CA THR A 63 -2.68 12.93 0.94
C THR A 63 -3.92 12.88 1.83
N ALA A 64 -4.94 12.08 1.48
CA ALA A 64 -6.15 11.96 2.28
C ALA A 64 -5.85 11.41 3.69
N ILE A 65 -5.02 10.37 3.80
CA ILE A 65 -4.59 9.81 5.09
C ILE A 65 -3.71 10.82 5.86
N GLY A 66 -2.79 11.48 5.16
CA GLY A 66 -1.87 12.47 5.74
C GLY A 66 -2.59 13.69 6.31
N GLN A 67 -3.60 14.22 5.61
CA GLN A 67 -4.44 15.32 6.11
C GLN A 67 -5.30 14.90 7.32
N SER A 68 -5.57 13.60 7.47
CA SER A 68 -6.29 13.04 8.62
C SER A 68 -5.39 12.84 9.84
N TYR A 69 -4.10 13.17 9.76
CA TYR A 69 -3.16 13.02 10.87
C TYR A 69 -3.48 14.00 12.01
N ASN A 70 -3.76 13.46 13.19
CA ASN A 70 -4.17 14.22 14.37
C ASN A 70 -3.18 14.09 15.54
N GLY A 71 -1.89 13.83 15.24
CA GLY A 71 -0.86 13.59 16.25
C GLY A 71 -0.79 12.15 16.78
N THR A 72 -1.73 11.28 16.39
CA THR A 72 -1.73 9.85 16.75
C THR A 72 -1.39 8.96 15.55
N VAL A 73 -0.96 7.72 15.81
CA VAL A 73 -0.71 6.74 14.73
C VAL A 73 -1.98 6.06 14.22
N LEU A 74 -3.15 6.35 14.81
CA LEU A 74 -4.42 5.71 14.47
C LEU A 74 -4.82 5.94 13.00
N PRO A 75 -4.83 7.18 12.47
CA PRO A 75 -5.17 7.43 11.06
C PRO A 75 -4.26 6.67 10.09
N LEU A 76 -2.97 6.57 10.42
CA LEU A 76 -1.98 5.86 9.60
C LEU A 76 -2.26 4.34 9.58
N THR A 77 -2.44 3.73 10.75
CA THR A 77 -2.72 2.28 10.84
C THR A 77 -4.07 1.91 10.23
N ALA A 78 -5.11 2.72 10.44
CA ALA A 78 -6.42 2.54 9.82
C ALA A 78 -6.35 2.70 8.29
N GLY A 79 -5.57 3.68 7.80
CA GLY A 79 -5.30 3.87 6.38
C GLY A 79 -4.66 2.65 5.74
N PHE A 80 -3.58 2.11 6.33
CA PHE A 80 -2.96 0.87 5.85
C PHE A 80 -3.93 -0.31 5.83
N PHE A 81 -4.74 -0.47 6.88
CA PHE A 81 -5.73 -1.55 6.96
C PHE A 81 -6.81 -1.43 5.86
N MET A 82 -7.39 -0.24 5.68
CA MET A 82 -8.43 -0.03 4.66
C MET A 82 -7.89 -0.18 3.24
N LEU A 83 -6.69 0.35 2.96
CA LEU A 83 -6.05 0.18 1.66
C LEU A 83 -5.69 -1.29 1.38
N SER A 84 -5.26 -2.03 2.39
CA SER A 84 -5.01 -3.47 2.26
C SER A 84 -6.30 -4.25 1.95
N LEU A 85 -7.41 -3.90 2.60
CA LEU A 85 -8.71 -4.51 2.33
C LEU A 85 -9.22 -4.18 0.91
N ALA A 86 -9.03 -2.93 0.47
CA ALA A 86 -9.35 -2.52 -0.90
C ALA A 86 -8.49 -3.26 -1.93
N SER A 87 -7.19 -3.44 -1.66
CA SER A 87 -6.28 -4.22 -2.50
C SER A 87 -6.73 -5.69 -2.62
N LEU A 88 -7.11 -6.32 -1.51
CA LEU A 88 -7.65 -7.69 -1.52
C LEU A 88 -8.94 -7.80 -2.35
N GLY A 89 -9.83 -6.80 -2.24
CA GLY A 89 -11.04 -6.72 -3.06
C GLY A 89 -10.73 -6.59 -4.55
N ALA A 90 -9.78 -5.73 -4.91
CA ALA A 90 -9.33 -5.53 -6.29
C ALA A 90 -8.68 -6.79 -6.87
N MET A 91 -7.83 -7.49 -6.09
CA MET A 91 -7.21 -8.76 -6.51
C MET A 91 -8.27 -9.84 -6.76
N ARG A 92 -9.24 -10.00 -5.86
CA ARG A 92 -10.35 -10.95 -6.05
C ARG A 92 -11.24 -10.64 -7.23
N TRP A 93 -11.36 -9.35 -7.57
CA TRP A 93 -12.08 -8.93 -8.76
C TRP A 93 -11.26 -9.21 -10.02
N ALA A 94 -9.94 -9.00 -10.00
CA ALA A 94 -9.05 -9.29 -11.12
C ALA A 94 -8.89 -10.80 -11.40
N GLU A 95 -9.02 -11.64 -10.38
CA GLU A 95 -9.03 -13.10 -10.52
C GLU A 95 -10.34 -13.66 -11.10
N LYS A 96 -11.42 -12.86 -11.12
CA LYS A 96 -12.73 -13.23 -11.69
C LYS A 96 -12.83 -12.88 -13.16
#